data_AF-A0A1Q7VLZ4-F1
#
_entry.id   AF-A0A1Q7VLZ4-F1
#
_cell.length_a   1.000
_cell.length_b   1.000
_cell.length_c   1.000
_cell.angle_alpha   90.00
_cell.angle_beta   90.00
_cell.angle_gamma   90.00
#
_symmetry.space_group_name_H-M   'P 1'
#
loop_
_entity.id
_entity.type
_entity.pdbx_description
1 polymer ?
#
loop_
_entity_poly.entity_id
_entity_poly.type
_entity_poly.pdbx_seq_one_letter_code
_entity_poly.pdbx_strand_id
1 'polypeptide(L)'
;MSPGLGRLAAAALIAALSCPVSAPAQAPLTAADSAILASQPLKRLALAPSLLRRLSLLAAGLDREVVLCLQGTVAGDTAQVAEFVMPDIVTSTADRVQPLPCGGATLAVWHNHPWTGPDSTFGVKTPEDLCSLSQPDLRTVVGDSAVPFAVVSVGRTPRPIICWWRRVQAVVNRRVKFLPRFPRQWLEADGGGW
;
A
#
# COMPACT_ATOMS: atom_id res chain seq x y z
N MET A 1 42.70 40.13 54.58
CA MET A 1 42.61 41.40 53.84
C MET A 1 42.95 41.11 52.38
N SER A 2 42.06 41.48 51.46
CA SER A 2 42.07 41.16 50.02
C SER A 2 43.39 41.44 49.30
N PRO A 3 43.68 40.70 48.21
CA PRO A 3 43.29 41.15 46.86
C PRO A 3 42.65 39.99 46.08
N GLY A 4 41.82 40.14 45.06
CA GLY A 4 41.57 41.23 44.13
C GLY A 4 41.19 40.54 42.81
N LEU A 5 39.90 40.46 42.52
CA LEU A 5 39.34 39.79 41.34
C LEU A 5 39.91 40.40 40.04
N GLY A 6 40.57 39.58 39.24
CA GLY A 6 40.86 39.84 37.82
C GLY A 6 40.09 38.84 36.95
N ARG A 7 38.88 39.23 36.55
CA ARG A 7 38.00 38.49 35.64
C ARG A 7 38.59 38.45 34.23
N LEU A 8 38.70 37.26 33.61
CA LEU A 8 38.64 37.11 32.16
C LEU A 8 37.77 35.90 31.83
N ALA A 9 36.51 36.18 31.47
CA ALA A 9 35.57 35.20 30.95
C ALA A 9 35.82 35.03 29.45
N ALA A 10 36.19 33.84 29.02
CA ALA A 10 36.20 33.44 27.61
C ALA A 10 34.85 32.79 27.30
N ALA A 11 33.89 33.58 26.82
CA ALA A 11 32.64 33.06 26.27
C ALA A 11 32.82 32.85 24.76
N ALA A 12 33.02 31.60 24.34
CA ALA A 12 32.97 31.21 22.93
C ALA A 12 31.50 31.05 22.50
N LEU A 13 30.99 31.97 21.68
CA LEU A 13 29.72 31.80 20.99
C LEU A 13 29.93 30.80 19.83
N ILE A 14 29.37 29.60 19.96
CA ILE A 14 29.22 28.67 18.83
C ILE A 14 27.90 29.04 18.14
N ALA A 15 27.99 29.77 17.02
CA ALA A 15 26.86 29.98 16.13
C ALA A 15 26.65 28.72 15.27
N ALA A 16 25.67 27.90 15.65
CA ALA A 16 25.25 26.76 14.84
C ALA A 16 24.49 27.26 13.60
N LEU A 17 25.16 27.24 12.43
CA LEU A 17 24.53 27.38 11.12
C LEU A 17 23.58 26.21 10.89
N SER A 18 22.31 26.41 11.21
CA SER A 18 21.25 25.48 10.90
C SER A 18 20.91 25.66 9.41
N CYS A 19 21.53 24.86 8.54
CA CYS A 19 21.06 24.75 7.16
C CYS A 19 19.69 24.08 7.20
N PRO A 20 18.60 24.72 6.72
CA PRO A 20 17.33 24.04 6.61
C PRO A 20 17.50 22.90 5.59
N VAL A 21 17.48 21.67 6.09
CA VAL A 21 17.37 20.49 5.23
C VAL A 21 16.05 20.65 4.48
N SER A 22 16.14 20.86 3.17
CA SER A 22 14.98 20.89 2.31
C SER A 22 14.34 19.51 2.37
N ALA A 23 13.22 19.40 3.11
CA ALA A 23 12.38 18.23 3.03
C ALA A 23 11.98 18.02 1.56
N PRO A 24 11.92 16.77 1.07
CA PRO A 24 11.48 16.52 -0.30
C PRO A 24 10.09 17.14 -0.47
N ALA A 25 10.01 18.15 -1.34
CA ALA A 25 8.76 18.84 -1.62
C ALA A 25 7.74 17.82 -2.13
N GLN A 26 6.64 17.68 -1.40
CA GLN A 26 5.51 16.87 -1.86
C GLN A 26 5.11 17.37 -3.25
N ALA A 27 4.91 16.44 -4.17
CA ALA A 27 4.49 16.77 -5.53
C ALA A 27 3.24 17.67 -5.49
N PRO A 28 3.17 18.74 -6.31
CA PRO A 28 1.95 19.51 -6.41
C PRO A 28 0.80 18.58 -6.81
N LEU A 29 -0.31 18.68 -6.08
CA LEU A 29 -1.53 17.93 -6.37
C LEU A 29 -2.15 18.46 -7.66
N THR A 30 -2.55 17.55 -8.55
CA THR A 30 -3.37 17.88 -9.72
C THR A 30 -4.83 18.04 -9.28
N ALA A 31 -5.66 18.64 -10.13
CA ALA A 31 -7.10 18.71 -9.87
C ALA A 31 -7.74 17.32 -9.67
N ALA A 32 -7.28 16.31 -10.40
CA ALA A 32 -7.73 14.93 -10.25
C ALA A 32 -7.34 14.34 -8.88
N ASP A 33 -6.13 14.63 -8.39
CA ASP A 33 -5.71 14.18 -7.05
C ASP A 33 -6.55 14.82 -5.96
N SER A 34 -6.79 16.13 -6.06
CA SER A 34 -7.62 16.86 -5.12
C SER A 34 -9.06 16.34 -5.10
N ALA A 35 -9.61 15.99 -6.27
CA ALA A 35 -10.92 15.36 -6.35
C ALA A 35 -10.95 14.01 -5.63
N ILE A 36 -9.95 13.14 -5.86
CA ILE A 36 -9.85 11.83 -5.18
C ILE A 36 -9.73 12.00 -3.65
N LEU A 37 -8.92 12.96 -3.20
CA LEU A 37 -8.75 13.26 -1.77
C LEU A 37 -10.05 13.73 -1.12
N ALA A 38 -10.86 14.51 -1.85
CA ALA A 38 -12.15 14.99 -1.37
C ALA A 38 -13.26 13.92 -1.48
N SER A 39 -13.15 12.96 -2.40
CA SER A 39 -14.23 12.06 -2.79
C SER A 39 -14.12 10.64 -2.24
N GLN A 40 -13.21 10.35 -1.31
CA GLN A 40 -13.06 9.03 -0.71
C GLN A 40 -13.56 8.97 0.75
N PRO A 41 -14.88 8.78 0.97
CA PRO A 41 -15.44 8.67 2.32
C PRO A 41 -15.10 7.34 3.00
N LEU A 42 -14.75 6.30 2.22
CA LEU A 42 -14.45 4.97 2.75
C LEU A 42 -13.09 4.95 3.46
N LYS A 43 -13.12 4.51 4.72
CA LYS A 43 -11.95 4.45 5.61
C LYS A 43 -11.54 3.02 5.94
N ARG A 44 -12.49 2.09 5.90
CA ARG A 44 -12.31 0.70 6.34
C ARG A 44 -12.62 -0.27 5.20
N LEU A 45 -11.86 -1.35 5.18
CA LEU A 45 -12.05 -2.49 4.30
C LEU A 45 -12.30 -3.72 5.17
N ALA A 46 -13.40 -4.42 4.91
CA ALA A 46 -13.72 -5.72 5.52
C ALA A 46 -13.85 -6.76 4.42
N LEU A 47 -13.02 -7.80 4.46
CA LEU A 47 -13.10 -8.94 3.55
C LEU A 47 -13.91 -10.05 4.22
N ALA A 48 -14.91 -10.59 3.53
CA ALA A 48 -15.66 -11.74 4.03
C ALA A 48 -14.72 -12.94 4.24
N PRO A 49 -14.91 -13.76 5.30
CA PRO A 49 -14.05 -14.91 5.55
C PRO A 49 -14.00 -15.91 4.39
N SER A 50 -15.13 -16.10 3.70
CA SER A 50 -15.21 -16.95 2.50
C SER A 50 -14.40 -16.38 1.33
N LEU A 51 -14.40 -15.05 1.15
CA LEU A 51 -13.56 -14.38 0.16
C LEU A 51 -12.08 -14.59 0.47
N LEU A 52 -11.69 -14.34 1.72
CA LEU A 52 -10.31 -14.49 2.16
C LEU A 52 -9.77 -15.90 1.87
N ARG A 53 -10.53 -16.95 2.24
CA ARG A 53 -10.16 -18.33 1.93
C ARG A 53 -9.98 -18.59 0.44
N ARG A 54 -10.89 -18.09 -0.41
CA ARG A 54 -10.80 -18.26 -1.87
C ARG A 54 -9.60 -17.53 -2.47
N LEU A 55 -9.34 -16.29 -2.04
CA LEU A 55 -8.17 -15.52 -2.48
C LEU A 55 -6.86 -16.21 -2.05
N SER A 56 -6.81 -16.74 -0.82
CA SER A 56 -5.65 -17.48 -0.33
C SER A 56 -5.37 -18.76 -1.12
N LEU A 57 -6.42 -19.54 -1.40
CA LEU A 57 -6.30 -20.75 -2.22
C LEU A 57 -5.84 -20.43 -3.64
N LEU A 58 -6.38 -19.37 -4.24
CA LEU A 58 -5.97 -18.91 -5.55
C LEU A 58 -4.51 -18.47 -5.56
N ALA A 59 -4.11 -17.56 -4.66
CA ALA A 59 -2.74 -17.05 -4.58
C ALA A 59 -1.71 -18.17 -4.34
N ALA A 60 -2.05 -19.20 -3.54
CA ALA A 60 -1.19 -20.35 -3.31
C ALA A 60 -0.87 -21.13 -4.60
N GLY A 61 -1.82 -21.20 -5.53
CA GLY A 61 -1.68 -21.92 -6.79
C GLY A 61 -0.97 -21.15 -7.91
N LEU A 62 -0.77 -19.85 -7.75
CA LEU A 62 -0.25 -18.98 -8.82
C LEU A 62 1.26 -18.80 -8.73
N ASP A 63 1.93 -18.92 -9.88
CA ASP A 63 3.34 -18.61 -10.10
C ASP A 63 3.53 -17.24 -10.79
N ARG A 64 2.42 -16.60 -11.18
CA ARG A 64 2.36 -15.28 -11.83
C ARG A 64 1.49 -14.32 -11.05
N GLU A 65 1.64 -13.04 -11.33
CA GLU A 65 0.72 -12.03 -10.84
C GLU A 65 -0.60 -12.09 -11.62
N VAL A 66 -1.70 -12.00 -10.90
CA VAL A 66 -3.04 -11.82 -11.45
C VAL A 66 -3.72 -10.66 -10.74
N VAL A 67 -4.70 -10.04 -11.41
CA VAL A 67 -5.55 -9.00 -10.83
C VAL A 67 -6.98 -9.51 -10.72
N LEU A 68 -7.67 -9.14 -9.64
CA LEU A 68 -9.09 -9.33 -9.44
C LEU A 68 -9.79 -8.02 -9.05
N CYS A 69 -11.00 -7.84 -9.54
CA CYS A 69 -11.89 -6.77 -9.14
C CYS A 69 -12.77 -7.28 -7.99
N LEU A 70 -12.55 -6.79 -6.78
CA LEU A 70 -13.31 -7.21 -5.61
C LEU A 70 -14.59 -6.39 -5.47
N GLN A 71 -15.69 -7.09 -5.19
CA GLN A 71 -17.05 -6.53 -5.17
C GLN A 71 -17.76 -6.80 -3.84
N GLY A 72 -18.74 -5.97 -3.54
CA GLY A 72 -19.56 -6.09 -2.35
C GLY A 72 -20.44 -4.86 -2.12
N THR A 73 -20.65 -4.51 -0.87
CA THR A 73 -21.53 -3.40 -0.47
C THR A 73 -20.79 -2.38 0.38
N VAL A 74 -21.37 -1.19 0.50
CA VAL A 74 -20.89 -0.13 1.39
C VAL A 74 -21.83 -0.02 2.59
N ALA A 75 -21.27 -0.03 3.79
CA ALA A 75 -21.99 0.23 5.03
C ALA A 75 -21.28 1.35 5.80
N GLY A 76 -21.87 2.55 5.80
CA GLY A 76 -21.24 3.75 6.35
C GLY A 76 -19.93 4.09 5.63
N ASP A 77 -18.82 4.10 6.35
CA ASP A 77 -17.46 4.35 5.83
C ASP A 77 -16.68 3.07 5.49
N THR A 78 -17.36 1.91 5.47
CA THR A 78 -16.73 0.59 5.36
C THR A 78 -17.16 -0.09 4.06
N ALA A 79 -16.18 -0.52 3.26
CA ALA A 79 -16.40 -1.45 2.16
C ALA A 79 -16.47 -2.88 2.73
N GLN A 80 -17.62 -3.54 2.57
CA GLN A 80 -17.82 -4.94 2.90
C GLN A 80 -17.71 -5.75 1.60
N VAL A 81 -16.58 -6.42 1.43
CA VAL A 81 -16.21 -7.09 0.18
C VAL A 81 -16.39 -8.59 0.35
N ALA A 82 -17.17 -9.21 -0.53
CA ALA A 82 -17.57 -10.60 -0.41
C ALA A 82 -17.22 -11.45 -1.63
N GLU A 83 -17.10 -10.83 -2.81
CA GLU A 83 -16.92 -11.52 -4.09
C GLU A 83 -15.77 -10.92 -4.90
N PHE A 84 -15.37 -11.64 -5.94
CA PHE A 84 -14.42 -11.14 -6.94
C PHE A 84 -14.88 -11.50 -8.35
N VAL A 85 -14.46 -10.66 -9.30
CA VAL A 85 -14.53 -10.93 -10.73
C VAL A 85 -13.13 -10.79 -11.29
N MET A 86 -12.73 -11.70 -12.19
CA MET A 86 -11.49 -11.56 -12.93
C MET A 86 -11.74 -10.63 -14.13
N PRO A 87 -11.05 -9.48 -14.24
CA PRO A 87 -11.10 -8.69 -15.46
C PRO A 87 -10.35 -9.41 -16.58
N ASP A 88 -10.57 -9.01 -17.82
CA ASP A 88 -9.75 -9.48 -18.93
C ASP A 88 -8.30 -9.08 -18.71
N ILE A 89 -7.38 -10.04 -18.79
CA ILE A 89 -5.96 -9.83 -18.61
C ILE A 89 -5.29 -9.74 -19.97
N VAL A 90 -4.65 -8.60 -20.25
CA VAL A 90 -3.93 -8.35 -21.50
C VAL A 90 -2.54 -8.98 -21.45
N THR A 91 -1.81 -8.82 -20.34
CA THR A 91 -0.50 -9.45 -20.11
C THR A 91 -0.31 -9.85 -18.64
N SER A 92 0.44 -10.92 -18.37
CA SER A 92 0.77 -11.39 -17.02
C SER A 92 2.13 -12.12 -17.01
N THR A 93 3.02 -11.64 -16.15
CA THR A 93 4.34 -12.20 -15.82
C THR A 93 4.45 -12.45 -14.31
N ALA A 94 5.62 -12.87 -13.84
CA ALA A 94 5.86 -13.12 -12.41
C ALA A 94 5.94 -11.85 -11.55
N ASP A 95 6.14 -10.69 -12.18
CA ASP A 95 6.44 -9.40 -11.55
C ASP A 95 5.59 -8.24 -12.09
N ARG A 96 4.64 -8.55 -12.99
CA ARG A 96 3.76 -7.57 -13.59
C ARG A 96 2.50 -8.22 -14.15
N VAL A 97 1.39 -7.53 -13.98
CA VAL A 97 0.12 -7.85 -14.64
C VAL A 97 -0.53 -6.59 -15.21
N GLN A 98 -1.17 -6.72 -16.37
CA GLN A 98 -1.93 -5.66 -17.03
C GLN A 98 -3.38 -6.12 -17.29
N PRO A 99 -4.34 -5.67 -16.47
CA PRO A 99 -5.77 -5.93 -16.68
C PRO A 99 -6.43 -4.84 -17.54
N LEU A 100 -7.61 -5.14 -18.11
CA LEU A 100 -8.59 -4.11 -18.45
C LEU A 100 -9.19 -3.48 -17.17
N PRO A 101 -9.73 -2.24 -17.24
CA PRO A 101 -10.29 -1.56 -16.07
C PRO A 101 -11.42 -2.35 -15.39
N CYS A 102 -11.49 -2.23 -14.07
CA CYS A 102 -12.56 -2.87 -13.31
C CYS A 102 -13.92 -2.17 -13.51
N GLY A 103 -15.01 -2.92 -13.41
CA GLY A 103 -16.36 -2.38 -13.52
C GLY A 103 -16.77 -1.51 -12.32
N GLY A 104 -17.79 -0.67 -12.47
CA GLY A 104 -18.18 0.34 -11.46
C GLY A 104 -18.66 -0.19 -10.11
N ALA A 105 -18.96 -1.49 -9.98
CA ALA A 105 -19.29 -2.14 -8.71
C ALA A 105 -18.06 -2.52 -7.86
N THR A 106 -16.85 -2.24 -8.36
CA THR A 106 -15.60 -2.66 -7.73
C THR A 106 -15.26 -1.77 -6.54
N LEU A 107 -15.08 -2.39 -5.38
CA LEU A 107 -14.71 -1.72 -4.13
C LEU A 107 -13.21 -1.85 -3.84
N ALA A 108 -12.53 -2.84 -4.40
CA ALA A 108 -11.08 -2.94 -4.30
C ALA A 108 -10.50 -3.64 -5.53
N VAL A 109 -9.27 -3.28 -5.90
CA VAL A 109 -8.45 -4.07 -6.81
C VAL A 109 -7.52 -4.92 -5.97
N TRP A 110 -7.47 -6.20 -6.28
CA TRP A 110 -6.61 -7.17 -5.62
C TRP A 110 -5.58 -7.71 -6.59
N HIS A 111 -4.35 -7.90 -6.15
CA HIS A 111 -3.37 -8.71 -6.86
C HIS A 111 -2.48 -9.49 -5.90
N ASN A 112 -1.70 -10.42 -6.42
CA ASN A 112 -0.76 -11.21 -5.64
C ASN A 112 0.69 -10.85 -5.97
N HIS A 113 1.56 -10.94 -4.96
CA HIS A 113 3.01 -10.96 -5.12
C HIS A 113 3.52 -12.37 -4.80
N PRO A 114 3.86 -13.18 -5.82
CA PRO A 114 4.44 -14.49 -5.60
C PRO A 114 5.75 -14.40 -4.80
N TRP A 115 5.83 -15.11 -3.67
CA TRP A 115 7.08 -15.28 -2.93
C TRP A 115 7.65 -16.67 -3.18
N THR A 116 8.87 -16.72 -3.71
CA THR A 116 9.59 -17.97 -4.00
C THR A 116 10.79 -18.20 -3.09
N GLY A 117 10.98 -17.34 -2.07
CA GLY A 117 12.09 -17.43 -1.11
C GLY A 117 13.06 -16.25 -1.18
N PRO A 118 14.04 -16.22 -0.26
CA PRO A 118 14.97 -15.10 -0.09
C PRO A 118 15.89 -14.86 -1.29
N ASP A 119 16.07 -15.87 -2.15
CA ASP A 119 16.88 -15.77 -3.38
C ASP A 119 16.07 -15.21 -4.57
N SER A 120 14.86 -14.70 -4.33
CA SER A 120 14.03 -14.11 -5.39
C SER A 120 14.69 -12.89 -6.04
N THR A 121 14.36 -12.65 -7.31
CA THR A 121 14.85 -11.52 -8.11
C THR A 121 14.48 -10.15 -7.55
N PHE A 122 13.57 -10.08 -6.57
CA PHE A 122 13.17 -8.84 -5.91
C PHE A 122 14.16 -8.37 -4.84
N GLY A 123 15.12 -9.22 -4.42
CA GLY A 123 16.18 -8.85 -3.48
C GLY A 123 15.71 -8.54 -2.06
N VAL A 124 14.45 -8.83 -1.74
CA VAL A 124 13.87 -8.75 -0.40
C VAL A 124 14.17 -10.01 0.40
N LYS A 125 14.17 -9.93 1.72
CA LYS A 125 14.59 -11.05 2.59
C LYS A 125 13.41 -11.79 3.21
N THR A 126 12.27 -11.11 3.38
CA THR A 126 11.07 -11.69 3.98
C THR A 126 9.84 -11.41 3.10
N PRO A 127 8.80 -12.26 3.14
CA PRO A 127 7.57 -12.01 2.40
C PRO A 127 6.87 -10.71 2.84
N GLU A 128 6.99 -10.29 4.10
CA GLU A 128 6.41 -9.03 4.59
C GLU A 128 6.91 -7.80 3.83
N ASP A 129 8.15 -7.84 3.33
CA ASP A 129 8.74 -6.75 2.53
C ASP A 129 8.07 -6.62 1.16
N LEU A 130 7.46 -7.70 0.64
CA LEU A 130 6.67 -7.66 -0.58
C LEU A 130 5.27 -7.10 -0.37
N CYS A 131 4.83 -6.83 0.86
CA CYS A 131 3.59 -6.09 1.10
C CYS A 131 3.80 -4.59 0.79
N SER A 132 3.85 -4.27 -0.49
CA SER A 132 4.04 -2.92 -1.00
C SER A 132 3.26 -2.72 -2.30
N LEU A 133 3.11 -1.46 -2.72
CA LEU A 133 2.67 -1.12 -4.07
C LEU A 133 3.86 -0.56 -4.84
N SER A 134 4.17 -1.17 -5.99
CA SER A 134 5.16 -0.66 -6.93
C SER A 134 4.66 0.58 -7.66
N GLN A 135 5.55 1.27 -8.37
CA GLN A 135 5.19 2.40 -9.23
C GLN A 135 4.10 2.05 -10.28
N PRO A 136 4.17 0.92 -11.00
CA PRO A 136 3.06 0.42 -11.82
C PRO A 136 1.74 0.29 -11.05
N ASP A 137 1.74 -0.31 -9.86
CA ASP A 137 0.52 -0.50 -9.05
C ASP A 137 -0.10 0.83 -8.65
N LEU A 138 0.74 1.78 -8.20
CA LEU A 138 0.30 3.13 -7.85
C LEU A 138 -0.35 3.82 -9.06
N ARG A 139 0.21 3.68 -10.26
CA ARG A 139 -0.39 4.26 -11.47
C ARG A 139 -1.74 3.63 -11.79
N THR A 140 -1.86 2.31 -11.67
CA THR A 140 -3.13 1.59 -11.90
C THR A 140 -4.19 2.04 -10.89
N VAL A 141 -3.87 2.05 -9.59
CA VAL A 141 -4.79 2.45 -8.52
C VAL A 141 -5.19 3.92 -8.62
N VAL A 142 -4.28 4.81 -9.02
CA VAL A 142 -4.60 6.23 -9.22
C VAL A 142 -5.42 6.43 -10.49
N GLY A 143 -5.09 5.71 -11.58
CA GLY A 143 -5.72 5.82 -12.89
C GLY A 143 -7.12 5.20 -12.98
N ASP A 144 -7.40 4.13 -12.22
CA ASP A 144 -8.74 3.55 -12.15
C ASP A 144 -9.65 4.44 -11.30
N SER A 145 -10.44 5.26 -11.99
CA SER A 145 -11.13 6.41 -11.42
C SER A 145 -12.16 6.09 -10.34
N ALA A 146 -12.59 4.84 -10.18
CA ALA A 146 -13.68 4.47 -9.27
C ALA A 146 -13.26 3.63 -8.06
N VAL A 147 -12.12 2.93 -8.10
CA VAL A 147 -11.80 1.90 -7.10
C VAL A 147 -11.27 2.50 -5.79
N PRO A 148 -11.92 2.26 -4.63
CA PRO A 148 -11.50 2.87 -3.38
C PRO A 148 -10.25 2.23 -2.72
N PHE A 149 -10.03 0.94 -2.86
CA PHE A 149 -8.96 0.22 -2.15
C PHE A 149 -8.06 -0.58 -3.10
N ALA A 150 -6.80 -0.75 -2.71
CA ALA A 150 -5.87 -1.70 -3.30
C ALA A 150 -5.55 -2.77 -2.25
N VAL A 151 -5.49 -4.05 -2.65
CA VAL A 151 -5.24 -5.19 -1.77
C VAL A 151 -4.15 -6.06 -2.41
N VAL A 152 -3.16 -6.45 -1.61
CA VAL A 152 -2.08 -7.34 -2.05
C VAL A 152 -2.07 -8.57 -1.18
N SER A 153 -2.01 -9.75 -1.81
CA SER A 153 -1.64 -11.00 -1.12
C SER A 153 -0.20 -11.34 -1.40
N VAL A 154 0.58 -11.57 -0.34
CA VAL A 154 1.95 -12.04 -0.51
C VAL A 154 2.06 -13.52 -0.20
N GLY A 155 2.74 -14.20 -1.11
CA GLY A 155 3.19 -15.57 -0.91
C GLY A 155 2.32 -16.61 -1.58
N ARG A 156 2.92 -17.79 -1.74
CA ARG A 156 2.30 -18.96 -2.37
C ARG A 156 1.86 -19.96 -1.31
N THR A 157 1.03 -19.51 -0.37
CA THR A 157 0.60 -20.29 0.78
C THR A 157 -0.91 -20.12 1.02
N PRO A 158 -1.60 -21.14 1.56
CA PRO A 158 -3.00 -21.02 1.98
C PRO A 158 -3.26 -19.97 3.08
N ARG A 159 -2.21 -19.41 3.68
CA ARG A 159 -2.28 -18.30 4.65
C ARG A 159 -1.35 -17.16 4.21
N PRO A 160 -1.69 -16.43 3.14
CA PRO A 160 -0.87 -15.33 2.65
C PRO A 160 -0.96 -14.14 3.59
N ILE A 161 0.03 -13.26 3.50
CA ILE A 161 -0.03 -11.94 4.14
C ILE A 161 -0.95 -11.07 3.29
N ILE A 162 -1.99 -10.50 3.88
CA ILE A 162 -2.90 -9.59 3.17
C ILE A 162 -2.67 -8.16 3.62
N CYS A 163 -2.29 -7.30 2.69
CA CYS A 163 -2.05 -5.88 2.93
C CYS A 163 -3.00 -5.04 2.08
N TRP A 164 -3.41 -3.88 2.59
CA TRP A 164 -4.33 -3.02 1.85
C TRP A 164 -4.04 -1.53 2.04
N TRP A 165 -4.44 -0.75 1.04
CA TRP A 165 -4.28 0.69 1.00
C TRP A 165 -5.56 1.34 0.53
N ARG A 166 -5.84 2.52 1.05
CA ARG A 166 -6.84 3.43 0.47
C ARG A 166 -6.24 4.11 -0.75
N ARG A 167 -7.05 4.36 -1.77
CA ARG A 167 -6.63 5.10 -2.97
C ARG A 167 -6.04 6.47 -2.65
N VAL A 168 -6.55 7.18 -1.64
CA VAL A 168 -5.93 8.44 -1.19
C VAL A 168 -4.49 8.27 -0.74
N GLN A 169 -4.14 7.14 -0.12
CA GLN A 169 -2.76 6.85 0.26
C GLN A 169 -1.88 6.62 -0.97
N ALA A 170 -2.41 5.95 -2.00
CA ALA A 170 -1.72 5.78 -3.27
C ALA A 170 -1.51 7.12 -3.98
N VAL A 171 -2.51 8.00 -4.01
CA VAL A 171 -2.42 9.35 -4.60
C VAL A 171 -1.33 10.19 -3.92
N VAL A 172 -1.36 10.27 -2.58
CA VAL A 172 -0.38 11.05 -1.80
C VAL A 172 1.04 10.54 -2.03
N ASN A 173 1.20 9.22 -2.20
CA ASN A 173 2.51 8.59 -2.35
C ASN A 173 2.88 8.23 -3.79
N ARG A 174 2.14 8.69 -4.81
CA ARG A 174 2.30 8.24 -6.21
C ARG A 174 3.70 8.40 -6.83
N ARG A 175 4.63 9.13 -6.18
CA ARG A 175 6.01 9.33 -6.64
C ARG A 175 7.06 8.48 -5.93
N VAL A 176 6.69 7.72 -4.90
CA VAL A 176 7.64 6.82 -4.22
C VAL A 176 7.92 5.60 -5.09
N LYS A 177 9.14 5.05 -5.05
CA LYS A 177 9.46 3.84 -5.82
C LYS A 177 8.60 2.65 -5.40
N PHE A 178 8.40 2.49 -4.09
CA PHE A 178 7.55 1.49 -3.47
C PHE A 178 6.82 2.13 -2.29
N LEU A 179 5.50 1.93 -2.20
CA LEU A 179 4.70 2.31 -1.04
C LEU A 179 4.58 1.09 -0.13
N PRO A 180 5.29 1.04 1.01
CA PRO A 180 5.18 -0.10 1.91
C PRO A 180 3.80 -0.15 2.58
N ARG A 181 3.49 -1.30 3.17
CA ARG A 181 2.35 -1.43 4.09
C ARG A 181 2.46 -0.43 5.24
N PHE A 182 1.32 0.10 5.67
CA PHE A 182 1.26 0.90 6.89
C PHE A 182 1.06 0.01 8.13
N PRO A 183 1.59 0.42 9.29
CA PRO A 183 1.27 -0.26 10.55
C PRO A 183 -0.25 -0.38 10.73
N ARG A 184 -0.74 -1.58 11.09
CA ARG A 184 -2.17 -1.89 11.32
C ARG A 184 -3.09 -1.89 10.09
N GLN A 185 -2.55 -1.85 8.86
CA GLN A 185 -3.32 -2.03 7.61
C GLN A 185 -3.04 -3.39 6.94
N TRP A 186 -3.18 -4.46 7.71
CA TRP A 186 -3.00 -5.83 7.24
C TRP A 186 -3.87 -6.77 8.07
N LEU A 187 -4.31 -7.86 7.42
CA LEU A 187 -4.98 -8.97 8.07
C LEU A 187 -4.00 -10.15 8.02
N GLU A 188 -3.56 -10.62 9.19
CA GLU A 188 -3.03 -11.97 9.27
C GLU A 188 -4.22 -12.92 9.18
N ALA A 189 -4.12 -13.91 8.30
CA ALA A 189 -5.06 -15.02 8.32
C ALA A 189 -4.77 -15.90 9.55
N ASP A 190 -4.99 -15.35 10.74
CA ASP A 190 -4.97 -16.11 11.97
C ASP A 190 -6.19 -17.04 11.93
N GLY A 191 -5.90 -18.34 11.86
CA GLY A 191 -6.88 -19.41 11.78
C GLY A 191 -7.68 -19.64 13.07
N GLY A 192 -8.22 -18.59 13.68
CA GLY A 192 -9.00 -18.70 14.90
C GLY A 192 -9.88 -17.49 15.17
N GLY A 193 -11.20 -17.73 15.16
CA GLY A 193 -12.16 -16.95 15.93
C GLY A 193 -12.91 -15.85 15.18
N TRP A 194 -13.82 -16.24 14.29
CA TRP A 194 -15.12 -15.59 14.11
C TRP A 194 -16.18 -16.67 13.93
#